data_AF-S0ET68-F1
#
_entry.id   AF-S0ET68-F1
#
_cell.length_a   1.000
_cell.length_b   1.000
_cell.length_c   1.000
_cell.angle_alpha   90.00
_cell.angle_beta   90.00
_cell.angle_gamma   90.00
#
_symmetry.space_group_name_H-M   'P 1'
#
loop_
_entity.id
_entity.type
_entity.pdbx_description
1 polymer ?
#
loop_
_entity_poly.entity_id
_entity_poly.type
_entity_poly.pdbx_seq_one_letter_code
_entity_poly.pdbx_strand_id
1 'polypeptide(L)'
;MRAGASEDELRRILDALDTPEPLLPDDESFERLVLEMLGAKAATPVPGTEGIYRIEVPWSYRGEGVEAVYPAATFRRSVAARTRPEEVEYITPLHPLVRALAADARRRLLLVYPNVRGLPPRRLAARIVPASEVPSALFTWLGRIEGGGGLLEEHLLTIRVGLDGGILGAPEENLRWLEPDEAGEVPREALCSLFEGRFEALREAARAEAERWLARRAEELRAHRRRQADILRQDLERDVRDRLRELDEEERHARGMIDSTGQQSLFAELEDHGFAARREVVREYRDQRSAEIAEFEQVSDPPPPRPLGALFLVPEGPAR
;
A
#
# COMPACT_ATOMS: atom_id res chain seq x y z
N MET A 1 49.71 0.96 -3.89
CA MET A 1 49.23 0.07 -2.81
C MET A 1 48.08 0.74 -2.09
N ARG A 2 46.84 0.30 -2.35
CA ARG A 2 45.62 0.52 -1.54
C ARG A 2 44.52 -0.34 -2.17
N ALA A 3 44.59 -1.64 -1.94
CA ALA A 3 43.57 -2.63 -2.30
C ALA A 3 43.60 -3.66 -1.18
N GLY A 4 42.56 -3.69 -0.34
CA GLY A 4 42.53 -4.55 0.85
C GLY A 4 41.45 -4.18 1.87
N ALA A 5 40.81 -3.01 1.75
CA ALA A 5 39.72 -2.61 2.65
C ALA A 5 38.32 -3.02 2.16
N SER A 6 38.17 -3.49 0.91
CA SER A 6 36.86 -3.75 0.28
C SER A 6 36.38 -5.19 0.48
N GLU A 7 37.25 -6.19 0.38
CA GLU A 7 36.84 -7.60 0.55
C GLU A 7 36.48 -7.94 2.00
N ASP A 8 37.23 -7.44 2.98
CA ASP A 8 36.97 -7.72 4.40
C ASP A 8 35.69 -7.06 4.92
N GLU A 9 35.31 -5.93 4.33
CA GLU A 9 34.05 -5.23 4.61
C GLU A 9 32.87 -5.97 3.94
N LEU A 10 33.04 -6.40 2.69
CA LEU A 10 32.05 -7.25 2.00
C LEU A 10 31.84 -8.58 2.74
N ARG A 11 32.92 -9.19 3.24
CA ARG A 11 32.89 -10.45 3.98
C ARG A 11 32.22 -10.30 5.34
N ARG A 12 32.45 -9.17 6.03
CA ARG A 12 31.71 -8.84 7.28
C ARG A 12 30.23 -8.58 7.03
N ILE A 13 29.85 -7.93 5.93
CA ILE A 13 28.45 -7.75 5.56
C ILE A 13 27.81 -9.10 5.22
N LEU A 14 28.50 -9.96 4.46
CA LEU A 14 28.04 -11.31 4.15
C LEU A 14 27.89 -12.19 5.42
N ASP A 15 28.84 -12.11 6.36
CA ASP A 15 28.76 -12.82 7.65
C ASP A 15 27.65 -12.23 8.54
N ALA A 16 27.35 -10.92 8.44
CA ALA A 16 26.23 -10.29 9.14
C ALA A 16 24.86 -10.58 8.50
N LEU A 17 24.83 -10.97 7.22
CA LEU A 17 23.64 -11.45 6.52
C LEU A 17 23.38 -12.95 6.76
N ASP A 18 24.35 -13.67 7.32
CA ASP A 18 24.22 -15.05 7.81
C ASP A 18 23.64 -15.10 9.26
N THR A 19 22.90 -14.05 9.63
CA THR A 19 22.01 -14.05 10.80
C THR A 19 20.82 -14.99 10.59
N PRO A 20 20.27 -15.61 11.66
CA PRO A 20 19.21 -16.62 11.60
C PRO A 20 17.85 -16.15 11.06
N GLU A 21 17.74 -14.91 10.56
CA GLU A 21 16.58 -14.42 9.82
C GLU A 21 16.92 -14.39 8.33
N PRO A 22 16.43 -15.35 7.52
CA PRO A 22 16.68 -15.33 6.09
C PRO A 22 16.13 -14.02 5.51
N LEU A 23 16.93 -13.37 4.66
CA LEU A 23 16.46 -12.23 3.85
C LEU A 23 15.13 -12.62 3.21
N LEU A 24 14.11 -11.74 3.34
CA LEU A 24 12.85 -11.96 2.63
C LEU A 24 13.15 -12.17 1.13
N PRO A 25 12.41 -13.07 0.47
CA PRO A 25 12.66 -13.39 -0.93
C PRO A 25 12.54 -12.16 -1.82
N ASP A 26 13.22 -12.24 -2.98
CA ASP A 26 13.09 -11.23 -4.02
C ASP A 26 11.66 -11.21 -4.58
N ASP A 27 11.16 -10.02 -4.90
CA ASP A 27 9.83 -9.83 -5.49
C ASP A 27 9.94 -9.68 -7.01
N GLU A 28 10.07 -10.82 -7.69
CA GLU A 28 10.16 -10.86 -9.16
C GLU A 28 8.88 -10.35 -9.85
N SER A 29 7.73 -10.44 -9.17
CA SER A 29 6.46 -9.94 -9.71
C SER A 29 6.44 -8.42 -9.73
N PHE A 30 6.95 -7.79 -8.67
CA PHE A 30 7.14 -6.35 -8.62
C PHE A 30 8.17 -5.86 -9.64
N GLU A 31 9.32 -6.54 -9.76
CA GLU A 31 10.34 -6.26 -10.78
C GLU A 31 9.73 -6.24 -12.18
N ARG A 32 9.03 -7.32 -12.55
CA ARG A 32 8.38 -7.45 -13.86
C ARG A 32 7.33 -6.35 -14.08
N LEU A 33 6.47 -6.08 -13.11
CA LEU A 33 5.43 -5.05 -13.20
C LEU A 33 6.03 -3.67 -13.48
N VAL A 34 7.06 -3.27 -12.72
CA VAL A 34 7.67 -1.94 -12.89
C VAL A 34 8.39 -1.82 -14.24
N LEU A 35 9.11 -2.87 -14.66
CA LEU A 35 9.76 -2.91 -15.97
C LEU A 35 8.75 -2.81 -17.12
N GLU A 36 7.62 -3.51 -17.03
CA GLU A 36 6.53 -3.42 -18.01
C GLU A 36 5.93 -2.01 -18.07
N MET A 37 5.70 -1.37 -16.93
CA MET A 37 5.15 -0.01 -16.86
C MET A 37 6.10 1.06 -17.41
N LEU A 38 7.41 0.91 -17.18
CA LEU A 38 8.46 1.77 -17.75
C LEU A 38 8.58 1.55 -19.27
N GLY A 39 8.36 0.31 -19.72
CA GLY A 39 8.48 -0.12 -21.10
C GLY A 39 9.89 -0.57 -21.46
N ALA A 40 9.99 -1.47 -22.43
CA ALA A 40 11.22 -2.18 -22.81
C ALA A 40 12.41 -1.29 -23.23
N LYS A 41 12.18 -0.01 -23.55
CA LYS A 41 13.24 0.94 -23.93
C LYS A 41 13.79 1.75 -22.76
N ALA A 42 13.03 1.85 -21.67
CA ALA A 42 13.37 2.68 -20.53
C ALA A 42 14.28 1.94 -19.53
N ALA A 43 14.19 0.61 -19.46
CA ALA A 43 15.03 -0.19 -18.58
C ALA A 43 15.87 -1.18 -19.39
N THR A 44 17.20 -1.04 -19.32
CA THR A 44 18.15 -1.90 -20.02
C THR A 44 19.01 -2.64 -19.00
N PRO A 45 19.12 -3.98 -19.09
CA PRO A 45 19.97 -4.74 -18.17
C PRO A 45 21.43 -4.30 -18.32
N VAL A 46 22.13 -4.15 -17.19
CA VAL A 46 23.56 -3.83 -17.20
C VAL A 46 24.34 -5.11 -17.56
N PRO A 47 25.26 -5.06 -18.55
CA PRO A 47 25.99 -6.26 -18.97
C PRO A 47 26.81 -6.90 -17.84
N GLY A 48 26.71 -8.22 -17.70
CA GLY A 48 27.47 -8.98 -16.71
C GLY A 48 26.89 -8.95 -15.29
N THR A 49 25.74 -8.30 -15.08
CA THR A 49 25.08 -8.22 -13.77
C THR A 49 23.61 -8.64 -13.88
N GLU A 50 23.23 -9.69 -13.16
CA GLU A 50 21.85 -10.14 -13.10
C GLU A 50 21.02 -9.27 -12.15
N GLY A 51 19.80 -8.91 -12.54
CA GLY A 51 18.88 -8.14 -11.71
C GLY A 51 19.26 -6.67 -11.51
N ILE A 52 20.25 -6.16 -12.26
CA ILE A 52 20.65 -4.75 -12.27
C ILE A 52 20.33 -4.13 -13.63
N TYR A 53 19.66 -2.99 -13.58
CA TYR A 53 19.16 -2.27 -14.75
C TYR A 53 19.67 -0.84 -14.73
N ARG A 54 20.03 -0.34 -15.90
CA ARG A 54 20.10 1.10 -16.16
C ARG A 54 18.72 1.56 -16.57
N ILE A 55 18.16 2.54 -15.86
CA ILE A 55 16.80 3.03 -16.08
C ILE A 55 16.84 4.48 -16.56
N GLU A 56 16.45 4.72 -17.81
CA GLU A 56 16.16 6.05 -18.33
C GLU A 56 14.68 6.37 -18.12
N VAL A 57 14.39 7.26 -17.18
CA VAL A 57 13.01 7.54 -16.78
C VAL A 57 12.30 8.36 -17.86
N PRO A 58 11.16 7.89 -18.39
CA PRO A 58 10.32 8.67 -19.29
C PRO A 58 9.90 10.01 -18.70
N TRP A 59 9.80 11.05 -19.53
CA TRP A 59 9.49 12.42 -19.08
C TRP A 59 8.20 12.51 -18.24
N SER A 60 7.20 11.68 -18.56
CA SER A 60 5.91 11.63 -17.84
C SER A 60 6.01 11.23 -16.38
N TYR A 61 7.12 10.59 -15.98
CA TYR A 61 7.34 10.08 -14.62
C TYR A 61 8.43 10.86 -13.87
N ARG A 62 9.05 11.86 -14.50
CA ARG A 62 10.05 12.72 -13.85
C ARG A 62 9.34 13.71 -12.94
N GLY A 63 9.85 13.86 -11.72
CA GLY A 63 9.25 14.68 -10.69
C GLY A 63 10.16 14.79 -9.47
N GLU A 64 9.60 15.25 -8.36
CA GLU A 64 10.32 15.37 -7.10
C GLU A 64 10.85 14.01 -6.63
N GLY A 65 12.16 13.92 -6.38
CA GLY A 65 12.83 12.70 -5.94
C GLY A 65 12.99 11.62 -7.02
N VAL A 66 12.67 11.90 -8.30
CA VAL A 66 12.84 10.95 -9.41
C VAL A 66 13.96 11.43 -10.33
N GLU A 67 15.06 10.68 -10.35
CA GLU A 67 16.19 10.97 -11.23
C GLU A 67 15.83 10.72 -12.69
N ALA A 68 16.41 11.51 -13.59
CA ALA A 68 16.19 11.32 -15.03
C ALA A 68 16.79 10.00 -15.54
N VAL A 69 17.88 9.56 -14.91
CA VAL A 69 18.60 8.32 -15.22
C VAL A 69 19.09 7.70 -13.92
N TYR A 70 18.78 6.43 -13.70
CA TYR A 70 19.41 5.59 -12.69
C TYR A 70 20.48 4.73 -13.39
N PRO A 71 21.78 4.99 -13.18
CA PRO A 71 22.85 4.29 -13.90
C PRO A 71 22.88 2.78 -13.61
N ALA A 72 22.59 2.41 -12.36
CA ALA A 72 22.44 1.03 -11.90
C ALA A 72 21.38 1.00 -10.80
N ALA A 73 20.34 0.20 -11.00
CA ALA A 73 19.25 0.02 -10.07
C ALA A 73 18.82 -1.45 -10.01
N THR A 74 18.37 -1.89 -8.85
CA THR A 74 17.83 -3.24 -8.66
C THR A 74 16.49 -3.19 -7.93
N PHE A 75 15.64 -4.16 -8.23
CA PHE A 75 14.38 -4.43 -7.52
C PHE A 75 14.54 -5.59 -6.52
N ARG A 76 15.68 -6.29 -6.58
CA ARG A 76 15.97 -7.49 -5.80
C ARG A 76 16.66 -7.12 -4.51
N ARG A 77 16.13 -7.62 -3.40
CA ARG A 77 16.71 -7.43 -2.07
C ARG A 77 18.04 -8.16 -1.96
N SER A 78 18.14 -9.34 -2.54
CA SER A 78 19.37 -10.15 -2.54
C SER A 78 20.56 -9.43 -3.18
N VAL A 79 20.29 -8.61 -4.21
CA VAL A 79 21.29 -7.77 -4.89
C VAL A 79 21.59 -6.51 -4.06
N ALA A 80 20.55 -5.81 -3.60
CA ALA A 80 20.70 -4.60 -2.79
C ALA A 80 21.48 -4.85 -1.48
N ALA A 81 21.28 -5.99 -0.82
CA ALA A 81 21.98 -6.34 0.41
C ALA A 81 23.49 -6.59 0.22
N ARG A 82 23.92 -6.92 -1.01
CA ARG A 82 25.32 -7.26 -1.34
C ARG A 82 26.08 -6.14 -2.03
N THR A 83 25.39 -5.03 -2.34
CA THR A 83 25.93 -3.90 -3.07
C THR A 83 25.86 -2.66 -2.21
N ARG A 84 26.73 -1.68 -2.50
CA ARG A 84 26.68 -0.41 -1.75
C ARG A 84 25.53 0.45 -2.29
N PRO A 85 24.78 1.17 -1.44
CA PRO A 85 23.70 2.04 -1.91
C PRO A 85 24.15 3.12 -2.90
N GLU A 86 25.43 3.53 -2.86
CA GLU A 86 25.98 4.49 -3.82
C GLU A 86 26.30 3.86 -5.19
N GLU A 87 26.39 2.53 -5.27
CA GLU A 87 26.71 1.78 -6.49
C GLU A 87 25.44 1.30 -7.21
N VAL A 88 24.44 0.85 -6.46
CA VAL A 88 23.18 0.31 -6.99
C VAL A 88 22.01 0.85 -6.18
N GLU A 89 21.13 1.59 -6.85
CA GLU A 89 19.90 2.09 -6.24
C GLU A 89 18.92 0.94 -5.99
N TYR A 90 18.37 0.83 -4.77
CA TYR A 90 17.37 -0.18 -4.46
C TYR A 90 15.95 0.37 -4.62
N ILE A 91 15.28 -0.05 -5.70
CA ILE A 91 13.92 0.39 -6.01
C ILE A 91 12.92 -0.49 -5.25
N THR A 92 12.27 0.11 -4.26
CA THR A 92 11.20 -0.52 -3.45
C THR A 92 9.81 -0.03 -3.88
N PRO A 93 8.71 -0.66 -3.42
CA PRO A 93 7.36 -0.16 -3.67
C PRO A 93 7.11 1.29 -3.22
N LEU A 94 7.90 1.79 -2.26
CA LEU A 94 7.80 3.16 -1.74
C LEU A 94 8.75 4.13 -2.42
N HIS A 95 9.63 3.66 -3.31
CA HIS A 95 10.58 4.49 -4.03
C HIS A 95 9.85 5.55 -4.89
N PRO A 96 10.35 6.81 -4.98
CA PRO A 96 9.66 7.90 -5.68
C PRO A 96 9.26 7.56 -7.12
N LEU A 97 10.11 6.86 -7.88
CA LEU A 97 9.80 6.41 -9.24
C LEU A 97 8.53 5.53 -9.28
N VAL A 98 8.41 4.60 -8.33
CA VAL A 98 7.30 3.65 -8.27
C VAL A 98 6.03 4.35 -7.85
N ARG A 99 6.13 5.30 -6.90
CA ARG A 99 5.00 6.17 -6.54
C ARG A 99 4.52 7.00 -7.73
N ALA A 100 5.43 7.51 -8.57
CA ALA A 100 5.07 8.25 -9.78
C ALA A 100 4.36 7.35 -10.81
N LEU A 101 4.87 6.13 -11.03
CA LEU A 101 4.24 5.12 -11.89
C LEU A 101 2.84 4.75 -11.40
N ALA A 102 2.69 4.46 -10.11
CA ALA A 102 1.40 4.13 -9.49
C ALA A 102 0.41 5.30 -9.57
N ALA A 103 0.87 6.54 -9.34
CA ALA A 103 0.04 7.73 -9.46
C ALA A 103 -0.46 7.94 -10.89
N ASP A 104 0.39 7.72 -11.91
CA ASP A 104 -0.04 7.79 -13.30
C ASP A 104 -1.01 6.67 -13.67
N ALA A 105 -0.74 5.42 -13.28
CA ALA A 105 -1.64 4.29 -13.51
C ALA A 105 -3.02 4.54 -12.89
N ARG A 106 -3.05 5.01 -11.65
CA ARG A 106 -4.28 5.41 -10.96
C ARG A 106 -4.98 6.56 -11.69
N ARG A 107 -4.23 7.57 -12.13
CA ARG A 107 -4.79 8.69 -12.90
C ARG A 107 -5.44 8.20 -14.20
N ARG A 108 -4.78 7.33 -14.96
CA ARG A 108 -5.35 6.70 -16.18
C ARG A 108 -6.58 5.84 -15.86
N LEU A 109 -6.57 5.16 -14.71
CA LEU A 109 -7.73 4.38 -14.26
C LEU A 109 -8.93 5.28 -13.91
N LEU A 110 -8.73 6.45 -13.31
CA LEU A 110 -9.81 7.31 -12.81
C LEU A 110 -10.26 8.41 -13.78
N LEU A 111 -9.35 8.90 -14.63
CA LEU A 111 -9.66 9.88 -15.66
C LEU A 111 -10.18 9.14 -16.88
N VAL A 112 -11.49 9.19 -17.06
CA VAL A 112 -12.11 8.72 -18.28
C VAL A 112 -12.66 9.95 -18.98
N TYR A 113 -12.07 10.34 -20.09
CA TYR A 113 -12.52 11.51 -20.83
C TYR A 113 -13.95 11.26 -21.33
N PRO A 114 -14.86 12.24 -21.23
CA PRO A 114 -16.12 12.17 -21.94
C PRO A 114 -15.81 11.96 -23.42
N ASN A 115 -16.47 11.00 -24.05
CA ASN A 115 -16.32 10.80 -25.48
C ASN A 115 -16.74 12.11 -26.21
N VAL A 116 -16.32 12.33 -27.46
CA VAL A 116 -16.55 13.58 -28.26
C VAL A 116 -18.03 14.05 -28.27
N ARG A 117 -18.97 13.19 -27.84
CA ARG A 117 -20.42 13.42 -27.73
C ARG A 117 -20.90 13.89 -26.34
N GLY A 118 -20.03 14.19 -25.38
CA GLY A 118 -20.42 14.64 -24.03
C GLY A 118 -21.11 13.56 -23.19
N LEU A 119 -21.05 12.29 -23.62
CA LEU A 119 -21.59 11.17 -22.86
C LEU A 119 -20.68 10.88 -21.65
N PRO A 120 -21.24 10.52 -20.48
CA PRO A 120 -20.44 10.09 -19.35
C PRO A 120 -19.58 8.91 -19.81
N PRO A 121 -18.29 8.90 -19.45
CA PRO A 121 -17.38 7.86 -19.88
C PRO A 121 -17.88 6.48 -19.44
N ARG A 122 -18.15 5.59 -20.39
CA ARG A 122 -18.54 4.19 -20.10
C ARG A 122 -17.46 3.26 -20.60
N ARG A 123 -16.73 2.62 -19.69
CA ARG A 123 -15.84 1.49 -20.02
C ARG A 123 -16.69 0.24 -20.13
N LEU A 124 -17.23 0.01 -21.32
CA LEU A 124 -17.93 -1.21 -21.65
C LEU A 124 -17.08 -1.98 -22.66
N ALA A 125 -16.78 -3.22 -22.32
CA ALA A 125 -16.10 -4.14 -23.20
C ALA A 125 -16.86 -5.46 -23.22
N ALA A 126 -16.67 -6.25 -24.26
CA ALA A 126 -17.20 -7.59 -24.36
C ALA A 126 -16.08 -8.53 -24.81
N ARG A 127 -16.11 -9.76 -24.31
CA ARG A 127 -15.14 -10.79 -24.61
C ARG A 127 -15.83 -12.14 -24.75
N ILE A 128 -15.37 -12.92 -25.72
CA ILE A 128 -15.71 -14.33 -25.84
C ILE A 128 -14.95 -15.13 -24.76
N VAL A 129 -15.66 -16.02 -24.05
CA VAL A 129 -15.11 -16.94 -23.05
C VAL A 129 -15.39 -18.39 -23.44
N PRO A 130 -14.65 -19.39 -22.91
CA PRO A 130 -14.89 -20.78 -23.23
C PRO A 130 -16.35 -21.20 -23.02
N ALA A 131 -16.85 -22.14 -23.84
CA ALA A 131 -18.23 -22.62 -23.77
C ALA A 131 -18.63 -23.24 -22.41
N SER A 132 -17.65 -23.60 -21.57
CA SER A 132 -17.87 -24.09 -20.20
C SER A 132 -18.27 -22.99 -19.21
N GLU A 133 -18.02 -21.73 -19.54
CA GLU A 133 -18.36 -20.60 -18.70
C GLU A 133 -19.82 -20.18 -18.91
N VAL A 134 -20.43 -19.59 -17.89
CA VAL A 134 -21.78 -19.05 -17.98
C VAL A 134 -21.74 -17.60 -18.49
N PRO A 135 -22.75 -17.17 -19.29
CA PRO A 135 -22.86 -15.77 -19.67
C PRO A 135 -22.99 -14.90 -18.42
N SER A 136 -22.18 -13.85 -18.34
CA SER A 136 -22.09 -13.03 -17.14
C SER A 136 -21.55 -11.62 -17.44
N ALA A 137 -21.76 -10.71 -16.50
CA ALA A 137 -21.20 -9.36 -16.55
C ALA A 137 -20.28 -9.17 -15.35
N LEU A 138 -19.03 -8.77 -15.62
CA LEU A 138 -18.05 -8.39 -14.61
C LEU A 138 -18.08 -6.87 -14.44
N PHE A 139 -18.51 -6.40 -13.28
CA PHE A 139 -18.48 -4.98 -12.93
C PHE A 139 -17.23 -4.65 -12.12
N THR A 140 -16.55 -3.59 -12.51
CA THR A 140 -15.37 -3.08 -11.81
C THR A 140 -15.72 -1.83 -11.02
N TRP A 141 -15.29 -1.81 -9.76
CA TRP A 141 -15.53 -0.73 -8.83
C TRP A 141 -14.25 -0.33 -8.10
N LEU A 142 -14.17 0.94 -7.71
CA LEU A 142 -13.14 1.43 -6.79
C LEU A 142 -13.76 1.62 -5.42
N GLY A 143 -13.32 0.80 -4.47
CA GLY A 143 -13.64 0.95 -3.06
C GLY A 143 -12.57 1.73 -2.31
N ARG A 144 -12.97 2.51 -1.30
CA ARG A 144 -12.04 3.24 -0.43
C ARG A 144 -12.46 3.06 1.02
N ILE A 145 -11.48 2.93 1.89
CA ILE A 145 -11.65 2.92 3.34
C ILE A 145 -10.77 4.01 3.91
N GLU A 146 -11.36 4.90 4.69
CA GLU A 146 -10.72 6.09 5.26
C GLU A 146 -10.76 6.03 6.79
N GLY A 147 -9.87 6.76 7.45
CA GLY A 147 -9.81 6.84 8.91
C GLY A 147 -8.55 7.57 9.37
N GLY A 148 -8.57 8.10 10.61
CA GLY A 148 -7.46 8.89 11.15
C GLY A 148 -7.03 10.04 10.23
N GLY A 149 -8.00 10.74 9.62
CA GLY A 149 -7.74 11.87 8.74
C GLY A 149 -7.26 11.53 7.31
N GLY A 150 -7.14 10.26 6.93
CA GLY A 150 -6.58 9.87 5.63
C GLY A 150 -7.16 8.60 5.00
N LEU A 151 -6.64 8.28 3.80
CA LEU A 151 -6.91 7.04 3.09
C LEU A 151 -6.17 5.89 3.78
N LEU A 152 -6.89 4.83 4.13
CA LEU A 152 -6.32 3.64 4.75
C LEU A 152 -6.09 2.55 3.70
N GLU A 153 -7.12 2.22 2.93
CA GLU A 153 -7.08 1.21 1.88
C GLU A 153 -7.87 1.69 0.66
N GLU A 154 -7.37 1.36 -0.53
CA GLU A 154 -8.08 1.54 -1.80
C GLU A 154 -8.08 0.19 -2.53
N HIS A 155 -9.25 -0.25 -2.97
CA HIS A 155 -9.47 -1.59 -3.52
C HIS A 155 -10.10 -1.52 -4.91
N LEU A 156 -9.57 -2.29 -5.84
CA LEU A 156 -10.20 -2.57 -7.13
C LEU A 156 -11.07 -3.82 -6.99
N LEU A 157 -12.40 -3.65 -7.00
CA LEU A 157 -13.35 -4.74 -6.80
C LEU A 157 -13.91 -5.22 -8.14
N THR A 158 -13.82 -6.53 -8.37
CA THR A 158 -14.25 -7.22 -9.59
C THR A 158 -15.43 -8.14 -9.30
N ILE A 159 -16.65 -7.62 -9.41
CA ILE A 159 -17.86 -8.36 -9.07
C ILE A 159 -18.48 -8.95 -10.33
N ARG A 160 -18.39 -10.28 -10.47
CA ARG A 160 -18.99 -11.02 -11.59
C ARG A 160 -20.41 -11.45 -11.24
N VAL A 161 -21.35 -11.17 -12.13
CA VAL A 161 -22.77 -11.47 -11.93
C VAL A 161 -23.30 -12.30 -13.11
N GLY A 162 -23.95 -13.42 -12.80
CA GLY A 162 -24.65 -14.26 -13.77
C GLY A 162 -25.93 -13.59 -14.30
N LEU A 163 -26.49 -14.14 -15.38
CA LEU A 163 -27.74 -13.62 -15.98
C LEU A 163 -28.96 -13.69 -15.06
N ASP A 164 -28.90 -14.53 -14.02
CA ASP A 164 -29.89 -14.72 -12.97
C ASP A 164 -29.75 -13.71 -11.82
N GLY A 165 -28.67 -12.90 -11.81
CA GLY A 165 -28.34 -11.97 -10.73
C GLY A 165 -27.45 -12.58 -9.63
N GLY A 166 -27.06 -13.85 -9.75
CA GLY A 166 -26.17 -14.50 -8.79
C GLY A 166 -24.73 -13.99 -8.89
N ILE A 167 -24.06 -13.83 -7.76
CA ILE A 167 -22.62 -13.48 -7.71
C ILE A 167 -21.79 -14.72 -8.00
N LEU A 168 -20.81 -14.59 -8.89
CA LEU A 168 -19.96 -15.69 -9.35
C LEU A 168 -18.51 -15.47 -8.91
N GLY A 169 -17.96 -16.41 -8.13
CA GLY A 169 -16.57 -16.38 -7.68
C GLY A 169 -16.26 -15.27 -6.67
N ALA A 170 -15.04 -15.26 -6.14
CA ALA A 170 -14.56 -14.19 -5.26
C ALA A 170 -14.09 -12.97 -6.09
N PRO A 171 -14.20 -11.74 -5.55
CA PRO A 171 -13.70 -10.55 -6.25
C PRO A 171 -12.26 -10.67 -6.71
N GLU A 172 -11.38 -11.21 -5.87
CA GLU A 172 -9.95 -11.36 -6.11
C GLU A 172 -9.66 -12.33 -7.27
N GLU A 173 -10.40 -13.44 -7.35
CA GLU A 173 -10.27 -14.43 -8.43
C GLU A 173 -10.74 -13.87 -9.78
N ASN A 174 -11.74 -12.98 -9.75
CA ASN A 174 -12.31 -12.38 -10.95
C ASN A 174 -11.37 -11.36 -11.62
N LEU A 175 -10.26 -10.96 -10.98
CA LEU A 175 -9.26 -10.08 -11.58
C LEU A 175 -8.65 -10.67 -12.86
N ARG A 176 -8.54 -12.01 -12.94
CA ARG A 176 -8.04 -12.72 -14.13
C ARG A 176 -8.75 -12.35 -15.42
N TRP A 177 -10.02 -11.93 -15.34
CA TRP A 177 -10.82 -11.56 -16.51
C TRP A 177 -10.45 -10.18 -17.07
N LEU A 178 -9.69 -9.37 -16.32
CA LEU A 178 -9.16 -8.08 -16.77
C LEU A 178 -7.78 -8.21 -17.42
N GLU A 179 -7.16 -9.39 -17.38
CA GLU A 179 -5.88 -9.63 -18.04
C GLU A 179 -6.04 -9.54 -19.57
N PRO A 180 -5.06 -8.96 -20.28
CA PRO A 180 -5.10 -8.90 -21.74
C PRO A 180 -5.11 -10.30 -22.33
N ASP A 181 -6.11 -10.59 -23.16
CA ASP A 181 -6.24 -11.86 -23.87
C ASP A 181 -6.89 -11.61 -25.25
N GLU A 182 -6.87 -12.61 -26.14
CA GLU A 182 -7.56 -12.55 -27.43
C GLU A 182 -9.07 -12.45 -27.21
N ALA A 183 -9.55 -11.22 -27.08
CA ALA A 183 -10.96 -10.92 -26.99
C ALA A 183 -11.59 -11.17 -28.37
N GLY A 184 -12.22 -12.32 -28.54
CA GLY A 184 -13.03 -12.60 -29.73
C GLY A 184 -14.13 -11.53 -29.92
N GLU A 185 -14.54 -11.30 -31.17
CA GLU A 185 -15.55 -10.30 -31.51
C GLU A 185 -16.95 -10.79 -31.08
N VAL A 186 -17.60 -10.06 -30.18
CA VAL A 186 -18.96 -10.37 -29.71
C VAL A 186 -19.98 -9.56 -30.51
N PRO A 187 -20.91 -10.20 -31.25
CA PRO A 187 -21.96 -9.49 -31.98
C PRO A 187 -22.84 -8.64 -31.06
N ARG A 188 -23.20 -7.44 -31.51
CA ARG A 188 -24.05 -6.51 -30.73
C ARG A 188 -25.40 -7.12 -30.40
N GLU A 189 -25.99 -7.88 -31.32
CA GLU A 189 -27.29 -8.53 -31.18
C GLU A 189 -27.28 -9.55 -30.03
N ALA A 190 -26.17 -10.29 -29.87
CA ALA A 190 -25.99 -11.23 -28.77
C ALA A 190 -25.92 -10.49 -27.43
N LEU A 191 -25.17 -9.38 -27.36
CA LEU A 191 -25.10 -8.54 -26.15
C LEU A 191 -26.45 -7.95 -25.78
N CYS A 192 -27.19 -7.40 -26.74
CA CYS A 192 -28.52 -6.84 -26.51
C CYS A 192 -29.48 -7.92 -25.99
N SER A 193 -29.53 -9.08 -26.66
CA SER A 193 -30.39 -10.20 -26.27
C SER A 193 -30.10 -10.68 -24.84
N LEU A 194 -28.83 -10.79 -24.47
CA LEU A 194 -28.43 -11.29 -23.16
C LEU A 194 -28.60 -10.23 -22.06
N PHE A 195 -28.19 -8.98 -22.28
CA PHE A 195 -27.99 -8.03 -21.19
C PHE A 195 -28.92 -6.80 -21.18
N GLU A 196 -29.49 -6.37 -22.30
CA GLU A 196 -30.17 -5.05 -22.39
C GLU A 196 -31.31 -4.88 -21.38
N GLY A 197 -32.19 -5.87 -21.27
CA GLY A 197 -33.33 -5.83 -20.34
C GLY A 197 -32.99 -6.06 -18.87
N ARG A 198 -31.77 -6.50 -18.54
CA ARG A 198 -31.37 -6.88 -17.17
C ARG A 198 -30.17 -6.12 -16.64
N PHE A 199 -29.49 -5.33 -17.47
CA PHE A 199 -28.20 -4.70 -17.14
C PHE A 199 -28.24 -3.91 -15.84
N GLU A 200 -29.27 -3.08 -15.63
CA GLU A 200 -29.39 -2.29 -14.40
C GLU A 200 -29.60 -3.16 -13.16
N ALA A 201 -30.38 -4.24 -13.27
CA ALA A 201 -30.55 -5.18 -12.17
C ALA A 201 -29.24 -5.90 -11.82
N LEU A 202 -28.47 -6.33 -12.83
CA LEU A 202 -27.15 -6.93 -12.62
C LEU A 202 -26.17 -5.92 -12.01
N ARG A 203 -26.20 -4.67 -12.46
CA ARG A 203 -25.35 -3.59 -11.94
C ARG A 203 -25.64 -3.29 -10.46
N GLU A 204 -26.91 -3.24 -10.07
CA GLU A 204 -27.30 -3.01 -8.68
C GLU A 204 -26.98 -4.23 -7.79
N ALA A 205 -27.14 -5.46 -8.30
CA ALA A 205 -26.67 -6.66 -7.60
C ALA A 205 -25.16 -6.62 -7.35
N ALA A 206 -24.38 -6.24 -8.37
CA ALA A 206 -22.93 -6.08 -8.26
C ALA A 206 -22.53 -4.99 -7.25
N ARG A 207 -23.23 -3.85 -7.30
CA ARG A 207 -23.01 -2.73 -6.38
C ARG A 207 -23.27 -3.13 -4.94
N ALA A 208 -24.39 -3.80 -4.67
CA ALA A 208 -24.74 -4.25 -3.33
C ALA A 208 -23.71 -5.24 -2.77
N GLU A 209 -23.16 -6.11 -3.61
CA GLU A 209 -22.06 -6.99 -3.19
C GLU A 209 -20.76 -6.22 -2.92
N ALA A 210 -20.40 -5.25 -3.76
CA ALA A 210 -19.24 -4.40 -3.53
C ALA A 210 -19.35 -3.60 -2.21
N GLU A 211 -20.53 -3.06 -1.91
CA GLU A 211 -20.82 -2.37 -0.64
C GLU A 211 -20.69 -3.34 0.56
N ARG A 212 -21.23 -4.56 0.45
CA ARG A 212 -21.08 -5.61 1.48
C ARG A 212 -19.62 -6.00 1.70
N TRP A 213 -18.85 -6.15 0.62
CA TRP A 213 -17.43 -6.46 0.71
C TRP A 213 -16.67 -5.34 1.45
N LEU A 214 -16.91 -4.07 1.10
CA LEU A 214 -16.26 -2.94 1.76
C LEU A 214 -16.64 -2.82 3.23
N ALA A 215 -17.92 -3.03 3.57
CA ALA A 215 -18.38 -3.03 4.95
C ALA A 215 -17.67 -4.10 5.80
N ARG A 216 -17.60 -5.34 5.29
CA ARG A 216 -16.86 -6.43 5.93
C ARG A 216 -15.38 -6.07 6.11
N ARG A 217 -14.73 -5.56 5.06
CA ARG A 217 -13.32 -5.18 5.12
C ARG A 217 -13.05 -4.05 6.10
N ALA A 218 -13.92 -3.05 6.17
CA ALA A 218 -13.83 -1.96 7.14
C ALA A 218 -13.96 -2.47 8.58
N GLU A 219 -14.84 -3.45 8.83
CA GLU A 219 -15.01 -4.06 10.14
C GLU A 219 -13.79 -4.91 10.55
N GLU A 220 -13.21 -5.68 9.63
CA GLU A 220 -11.93 -6.36 9.86
C GLU A 220 -10.81 -5.38 10.22
N LEU A 221 -10.73 -4.26 9.49
CA LEU A 221 -9.72 -3.24 9.72
C LEU A 221 -9.91 -2.55 11.08
N ARG A 222 -11.15 -2.25 11.48
CA ARG A 222 -11.48 -1.75 12.83
C ARG A 222 -11.00 -2.72 13.90
N ALA A 223 -11.33 -3.99 13.77
CA ALA A 223 -10.95 -5.01 14.73
C ALA A 223 -9.42 -5.15 14.83
N HIS A 224 -8.73 -5.12 13.69
CA HIS A 224 -7.26 -5.17 13.66
C HIS A 224 -6.62 -3.95 14.32
N ARG A 225 -7.05 -2.74 13.95
CA ARG A 225 -6.51 -1.49 14.49
C ARG A 225 -6.79 -1.31 15.95
N ARG A 226 -7.98 -1.71 16.43
CA ARG A 226 -8.30 -1.72 17.86
C ARG A 226 -7.32 -2.58 18.64
N ARG A 227 -7.03 -3.81 18.18
CA ARG A 227 -6.04 -4.68 18.83
C ARG A 227 -4.65 -4.05 18.88
N GLN A 228 -4.23 -3.40 17.80
CA GLN A 228 -2.93 -2.69 17.77
C GLN A 228 -2.93 -1.47 18.69
N ALA A 229 -4.00 -0.67 18.69
CA ALA A 229 -4.14 0.49 19.55
C ALA A 229 -4.13 0.10 21.04
N ASP A 230 -4.77 -1.01 21.41
CA ASP A 230 -4.76 -1.51 22.78
C ASP A 230 -3.34 -1.90 23.23
N ILE A 231 -2.53 -2.51 22.37
CA ILE A 231 -1.11 -2.80 22.65
C ILE A 231 -0.33 -1.49 22.83
N LEU A 232 -0.51 -0.53 21.90
CA LEU A 232 0.18 0.76 21.96
C LEU A 232 -0.17 1.56 23.23
N ARG A 233 -1.42 1.49 23.70
CA ARG A 233 -1.84 2.10 24.97
C ARG A 233 -1.13 1.47 26.16
N GLN A 234 -1.09 0.13 26.21
CA GLN A 234 -0.41 -0.58 27.29
C GLN A 234 1.09 -0.26 27.33
N ASP A 235 1.74 -0.21 26.16
CA ASP A 235 3.15 0.15 26.05
C ASP A 235 3.39 1.62 26.45
N LEU A 236 2.52 2.54 26.05
CA LEU A 236 2.58 3.95 26.45
C LEU A 236 2.41 4.12 27.97
N GLU A 237 1.44 3.44 28.57
CA GLU A 237 1.21 3.48 30.02
C GLU A 237 2.43 2.95 30.80
N ARG A 238 3.10 1.91 30.28
CA ARG A 238 4.33 1.38 30.87
C ARG A 238 5.48 2.38 30.76
N ASP A 239 5.75 2.91 29.57
CA ASP A 239 6.81 3.91 29.33
C ASP A 239 6.64 5.14 30.21
N VAL A 240 5.42 5.69 30.29
CA VAL A 240 5.12 6.86 31.14
C VAL A 240 5.36 6.53 32.62
N ARG A 241 4.94 5.36 33.09
CA ARG A 241 5.13 4.95 34.48
C ARG A 241 6.60 4.79 34.83
N ASP A 242 7.38 4.19 33.93
CA ASP A 242 8.81 3.96 34.14
C ASP A 242 9.56 5.30 34.16
N ARG A 243 9.29 6.21 33.21
CA ARG A 243 9.87 7.56 33.21
C ARG A 243 9.52 8.38 34.45
N LEU A 244 8.27 8.31 34.92
CA LEU A 244 7.88 9.01 36.15
C LEU A 244 8.59 8.43 37.38
N ARG A 245 8.81 7.10 37.43
CA ARG A 245 9.56 6.46 38.51
C ARG A 245 11.03 6.87 38.49
N GLU A 246 11.66 6.89 37.32
CA GLU A 246 13.03 7.36 37.14
C GLU A 246 13.18 8.81 37.64
N LEU A 247 12.26 9.70 37.26
CA LEU A 247 12.23 11.07 37.77
C LEU A 247 12.03 11.14 39.30
N ASP A 248 11.16 10.30 39.88
CA ASP A 248 10.99 10.23 41.34
C ASP A 248 12.27 9.76 42.05
N GLU A 249 13.01 8.83 41.45
CA GLU A 249 14.27 8.30 41.99
C GLU A 249 15.39 9.35 41.88
N GLU A 250 15.51 10.03 40.73
CA GLU A 250 16.44 11.15 40.53
C GLU A 250 16.17 12.28 41.54
N GLU A 251 14.91 12.67 41.73
CA GLU A 251 14.52 13.71 42.70
C GLU A 251 14.85 13.28 44.13
N ARG A 252 14.62 12.02 44.50
CA ARG A 252 15.00 11.47 45.81
C ARG A 252 16.52 11.47 46.00
N HIS A 253 17.30 11.10 44.98
CA HIS A 253 18.75 11.12 45.05
C HIS A 253 19.31 12.55 45.15
N ALA A 254 18.76 13.50 44.39
CA ALA A 254 19.14 14.91 44.46
C ALA A 254 18.85 15.50 45.84
N ARG A 255 17.64 15.29 46.38
CA ARG A 255 17.26 15.74 47.73
C ARG A 255 18.12 15.09 48.82
N GLY A 256 18.41 13.79 48.72
CA GLY A 256 19.29 13.09 49.66
C GLY A 256 20.74 13.58 49.65
N MET A 257 21.25 14.04 48.49
CA MET A 257 22.57 14.67 48.39
C MET A 257 22.59 16.06 49.03
N ILE A 258 21.51 16.84 48.87
CA ILE A 258 21.35 18.17 49.47
C ILE A 258 21.37 18.10 51.01
N ASP A 259 20.66 17.14 51.61
CA ASP A 259 20.64 16.95 53.08
C ASP A 259 22.01 16.55 53.66
N SER A 260 22.83 15.83 52.88
CA SER A 260 24.17 15.39 53.32
C SER A 260 25.27 16.45 53.21
N THR A 261 25.07 17.49 52.39
CA THR A 261 26.08 18.53 52.11
C THR A 261 25.75 19.91 52.67
N GLY A 262 24.56 20.15 53.22
CA GLY A 262 24.24 21.25 54.14
C GLY A 262 24.42 22.69 53.64
N GLN A 263 24.81 22.93 52.38
CA GLN A 263 25.19 24.24 51.87
C GLN A 263 24.53 24.66 50.54
N GLN A 264 23.41 24.06 50.13
CA GLN A 264 22.81 24.33 48.81
C GLN A 264 21.31 24.68 48.80
N SER A 265 20.78 25.33 49.84
CA SER A 265 19.36 25.73 49.88
C SER A 265 18.91 26.67 48.75
N LEU A 266 19.83 27.41 48.11
CA LEU A 266 19.50 28.29 46.96
C LEU A 266 19.46 27.56 45.61
N PHE A 267 20.04 26.36 45.49
CA PHE A 267 19.99 25.54 44.26
C PHE A 267 18.86 24.50 44.31
N ALA A 268 18.42 24.11 45.51
CA ALA A 268 17.32 23.17 45.73
C ALA A 268 15.98 23.64 45.12
N GLU A 269 15.65 24.94 45.21
CA GLU A 269 14.42 25.49 44.61
C GLU A 269 14.45 25.48 43.07
N LEU A 270 15.62 25.67 42.46
CA LEU A 270 15.79 25.61 41.00
C LEU A 270 15.69 24.17 40.46
N GLU A 271 16.17 23.18 41.21
CA GLU A 271 16.03 21.76 40.85
C GLU A 271 14.59 21.24 41.00
N ASP A 272 13.85 21.66 42.04
CA ASP A 272 12.45 21.26 42.26
C ASP A 272 11.52 21.75 41.14
N HIS A 273 11.74 22.99 40.65
CA HIS A 273 11.04 23.50 39.48
C HIS A 273 11.39 22.75 38.18
N GLY A 274 12.60 22.19 38.10
CA GLY A 274 13.05 21.36 36.98
C GLY A 274 12.35 20.01 36.92
N PHE A 275 12.20 19.31 38.05
CA PHE A 275 11.50 18.02 38.10
C PHE A 275 10.01 18.16 37.82
N ALA A 276 9.36 19.22 38.32
CA ALA A 276 7.96 19.52 37.98
C ALA A 276 7.77 19.76 36.48
N ALA A 277 8.62 20.57 35.85
CA ALA A 277 8.58 20.80 34.41
C ALA A 277 8.82 19.51 33.60
N ARG A 278 9.77 18.66 34.00
CA ARG A 278 10.01 17.36 33.36
C ARG A 278 8.80 16.42 33.46
N ARG A 279 8.12 16.38 34.61
CA ARG A 279 6.87 15.60 34.76
C ARG A 279 5.76 16.11 33.86
N GLU A 280 5.62 17.43 33.69
CA GLU A 280 4.66 18.02 32.74
C GLU A 280 5.00 17.62 31.30
N VAL A 281 6.26 17.67 30.89
CA VAL A 281 6.68 17.19 29.55
C VAL A 281 6.30 15.72 29.32
N VAL A 282 6.44 14.85 30.33
CA VAL A 282 6.01 13.45 30.24
C VAL A 282 4.48 13.33 30.10
N ARG A 283 3.71 14.19 30.77
CA ARG A 283 2.23 14.23 30.66
C ARG A 283 1.80 14.74 29.28
N GLU A 284 2.40 15.81 28.79
CA GLU A 284 2.15 16.33 27.45
C GLU A 284 2.46 15.28 26.38
N TYR A 285 3.60 14.59 26.50
CA TYR A 285 3.95 13.46 25.63
C TYR A 285 2.91 12.35 25.67
N ARG A 286 2.46 11.94 26.87
CA ARG A 286 1.39 10.94 27.02
C ARG A 286 0.12 11.39 26.31
N ASP A 287 -0.29 12.64 26.51
CA ASP A 287 -1.55 13.15 25.98
C ASP A 287 -1.49 13.26 24.45
N GLN A 288 -0.37 13.75 23.89
CA GLN A 288 -0.12 13.77 22.46
C GLN A 288 -0.15 12.34 21.86
N ARG A 289 0.62 11.41 22.43
CA ARG A 289 0.67 10.03 21.93
C ARG A 289 -0.66 9.32 22.07
N SER A 290 -1.42 9.61 23.12
CA SER A 290 -2.76 9.07 23.32
C SER A 290 -3.73 9.57 22.25
N ALA A 291 -3.63 10.85 21.86
CA ALA A 291 -4.40 11.43 20.75
C ALA A 291 -4.03 10.77 19.41
N GLU A 292 -2.73 10.58 19.13
CA GLU A 292 -2.25 9.88 17.93
C GLU A 292 -2.74 8.42 17.86
N ILE A 293 -2.72 7.69 18.97
CA ILE A 293 -3.26 6.31 19.03
C ILE A 293 -4.78 6.31 18.80
N ALA A 294 -5.50 7.27 19.37
CA ALA A 294 -6.94 7.41 19.17
C ALA A 294 -7.29 7.75 17.71
N GLU A 295 -6.49 8.58 17.04
CA GLU A 295 -6.63 8.87 15.61
C GLU A 295 -6.35 7.64 14.75
N PHE A 296 -5.27 6.89 15.06
CA PHE A 296 -4.92 5.65 14.37
C PHE A 296 -6.04 4.60 14.42
N GLU A 297 -6.70 4.44 15.57
CA GLU A 297 -7.77 3.46 15.76
C GLU A 297 -9.00 3.74 14.86
N GLN A 298 -9.21 5.00 14.47
CA GLN A 298 -10.40 5.39 13.71
C GLN A 298 -10.41 4.77 12.31
N VAL A 299 -11.56 4.20 11.97
CA VAL A 299 -11.90 3.72 10.62
C VAL A 299 -13.34 4.12 10.33
N SER A 300 -13.51 5.03 9.38
CA SER A 300 -14.80 5.54 8.94
C SER A 300 -15.62 4.47 8.23
N ASP A 301 -16.94 4.65 8.16
CA ASP A 301 -17.76 3.83 7.26
C ASP A 301 -17.38 4.10 5.80
N PRO A 302 -17.17 3.04 4.99
CA PRO A 302 -16.74 3.22 3.61
C PRO A 302 -17.83 3.92 2.80
N PRO A 303 -17.48 4.91 1.96
CA PRO A 303 -18.43 5.50 1.01
C PRO A 303 -18.86 4.45 -0.03
N PRO A 304 -19.98 4.70 -0.75
CA PRO A 304 -20.39 3.85 -1.86
C PRO A 304 -19.27 3.69 -2.89
N PRO A 305 -19.03 2.46 -3.39
CA PRO A 305 -17.96 2.19 -4.33
C PRO A 305 -18.18 2.97 -5.64
N ARG A 306 -17.09 3.53 -6.19
CA ARG A 306 -17.16 4.28 -7.45
C ARG A 306 -17.15 3.32 -8.65
N PRO A 307 -18.14 3.39 -9.56
CA PRO A 307 -18.14 2.54 -10.74
C PRO A 307 -16.99 2.90 -11.69
N LEU A 308 -16.31 1.90 -12.24
CA LEU A 308 -15.24 2.08 -13.23
C LEU A 308 -15.64 1.57 -14.62
N GLY A 309 -16.29 0.41 -14.70
CA GLY A 309 -16.66 -0.19 -15.98
C GLY A 309 -17.37 -1.54 -15.84
N ALA A 310 -17.74 -2.10 -16.99
CA ALA A 310 -18.27 -3.46 -17.08
C ALA A 310 -17.66 -4.21 -18.27
N LEU A 311 -17.38 -5.50 -18.07
CA LEU A 311 -16.94 -6.44 -19.09
C LEU A 311 -18.00 -7.54 -19.24
N PHE A 312 -18.55 -7.69 -20.44
CA PHE A 312 -19.49 -8.75 -20.76
C PHE A 312 -18.73 -10.00 -21.18
N LEU A 313 -18.99 -11.12 -20.50
CA LEU A 313 -18.40 -12.42 -20.78
C LEU A 313 -19.45 -13.28 -21.49
N VAL A 314 -19.21 -13.57 -22.78
CA VAL A 314 -20.13 -14.30 -23.64
C VAL A 314 -19.50 -15.65 -24.04
N PRO A 315 -20.09 -16.79 -23.69
CA PRO A 315 -19.53 -18.10 -24.03
C PRO A 315 -19.46 -18.35 -25.53
N GLU A 316 -18.49 -19.14 -25.96
CA GLU A 316 -18.38 -19.64 -27.33
C GLU A 316 -19.59 -20.51 -27.71
N GLY A 317 -20.20 -20.22 -28.86
CA GLY A 317 -21.35 -20.96 -29.38
C GLY A 317 -22.71 -20.36 -28.97
N PRO A 318 -23.83 -20.93 -29.44
CA PRO A 318 -25.16 -20.43 -29.10
C PRO A 318 -25.39 -20.60 -27.59
N ALA A 319 -25.71 -19.49 -26.90
CA ALA A 319 -26.11 -19.49 -25.50
C ALA A 319 -27.25 -20.50 -25.31
N ARG A 320 -26.96 -21.60 -24.60
CA ARG A 320 -27.97 -22.58 -24.19
C ARG A 320 -28.69 -22.10 -22.95
#